data_AF-A0A4V0ILH1-F1
#
_entry.id   AF-A0A4V0ILH1-F1
#
_cell.length_a   1.000
_cell.length_b   1.000
_cell.length_c   1.000
_cell.angle_alpha   90.00
_cell.angle_beta   90.00
_cell.angle_gamma   90.00
#
_symmetry.space_group_name_H-M   'P 1'
#
loop_
_entity.id
_entity.type
_entity.pdbx_description
1 polymer ?
#
loop_
_entity_poly.entity_id
_entity_poly.type
_entity_poly.pdbx_seq_one_letter_code
_entity_poly.pdbx_strand_id
1 'polypeptide(L)'
;MSLQSTLLLGFGITFLISVNCNLESITSTNHDEIIQNSRLTFVAFTASWCPFSRKLMSSFSQAAADYQAKYPDRKTVWGNVDCMAEDYLMNKYSITKFPTMKVFFYGYMMTEYRGSRQVKGLIEYIEKMENTSSLVNLNEAESLTQWQNYVIPQKGTLILWFPRGSPPFELILKAIALIHSQLVVVVPISENLLKHEDHQLWFSLDGEHVERFEGSVSNFKEIVEWIKKKSAGMVRELTFENMEEMVEDGKPLLILLRKKDDIETEKQFVTTIRRELDQDTLLKLAPVMADGKVLTAVLRHFNKGLDDLPFLLIDQFTHSFPSPWKGNEIFAEGNIKQFVADLFNDNHHRKLHEKLNELIQKIVTETEEIEKQASEEKVEKPTEKLEKHESVFNKLKPASTRYSFAKEEL
;
A
#
# COMPACT_ATOMS: atom_id res chain seq x y z
N MET A 1 -26.81 -75.11 -23.02
CA MET A 1 -27.85 -74.05 -23.14
C MET A 1 -27.86 -73.31 -21.82
N SER A 2 -27.65 -72.01 -21.66
CA SER A 2 -27.29 -70.89 -22.54
C SER A 2 -26.73 -69.81 -21.61
N LEU A 3 -25.55 -69.27 -21.91
CA LEU A 3 -25.09 -68.02 -21.28
C LEU A 3 -25.99 -66.87 -21.77
N GLN A 4 -26.52 -66.05 -20.85
CA GLN A 4 -27.00 -64.72 -21.21
C GLN A 4 -26.17 -63.70 -20.43
N SER A 5 -25.32 -63.01 -21.18
CA SER A 5 -24.59 -61.81 -20.74
C SER A 5 -25.53 -60.62 -20.79
N THR A 6 -25.82 -60.03 -19.63
CA THR A 6 -26.55 -58.75 -19.55
C THR A 6 -25.51 -57.63 -19.49
N LEU A 7 -25.36 -56.91 -20.60
CA LEU A 7 -24.51 -55.74 -20.72
C LEU A 7 -25.25 -54.54 -20.09
N LEU A 8 -24.91 -54.14 -18.85
CA LEU A 8 -25.36 -52.88 -18.28
C LEU A 8 -24.56 -51.73 -18.90
N LEU A 9 -25.19 -50.99 -19.83
CA LEU A 9 -24.73 -49.68 -20.27
C LEU A 9 -24.95 -48.68 -19.14
N GLY A 10 -23.92 -48.46 -18.32
CA GLY A 10 -23.88 -47.36 -17.38
C GLY A 10 -23.69 -46.04 -18.12
N PHE A 11 -24.79 -45.32 -18.39
CA PHE A 11 -24.72 -43.90 -18.71
C PHE A 11 -24.33 -43.15 -17.43
N GLY A 12 -23.03 -42.91 -17.26
CA GLY A 12 -22.52 -41.99 -16.26
C GLY A 12 -23.00 -40.58 -16.63
N ILE A 13 -24.08 -40.13 -16.01
CA ILE A 13 -24.46 -38.71 -16.00
C ILE A 13 -23.41 -38.03 -15.12
N THR A 14 -22.35 -37.50 -15.74
CA THR A 14 -21.49 -36.49 -15.11
C THR A 14 -22.35 -35.25 -14.90
N PHE A 15 -22.93 -35.14 -13.71
CA PHE A 15 -23.55 -33.93 -13.23
C PHE A 15 -22.43 -32.92 -13.00
N LEU A 16 -22.14 -32.09 -14.02
CA LEU A 16 -21.40 -30.86 -13.80
C LEU A 16 -22.30 -29.99 -12.91
N ILE A 17 -22.04 -30.01 -11.60
CA ILE A 17 -22.59 -29.02 -10.69
C ILE A 17 -21.99 -27.68 -11.14
N SER A 18 -22.72 -26.94 -11.98
CA SER A 18 -22.45 -25.53 -12.17
C SER A 18 -22.79 -24.85 -10.85
N VAL A 19 -21.76 -24.63 -10.03
CA VAL A 19 -21.88 -23.73 -8.88
C VAL A 19 -22.07 -22.34 -9.49
N ASN A 20 -23.33 -21.92 -9.64
CA ASN A 20 -23.65 -20.51 -9.88
C ASN A 20 -23.35 -19.77 -8.56
N CYS A 21 -22.09 -19.40 -8.37
CA CYS A 21 -21.73 -18.35 -7.42
C CYS A 21 -22.17 -17.04 -8.07
N ASN A 22 -23.39 -16.61 -7.77
CA ASN A 22 -23.86 -15.30 -8.20
C ASN A 22 -23.18 -14.25 -7.31
N LEU A 23 -22.55 -13.25 -7.94
CA LEU A 23 -22.10 -12.06 -7.23
C LEU A 23 -23.29 -11.42 -6.50
N GLU A 24 -23.08 -11.03 -5.26
CA GLU A 24 -24.11 -10.36 -4.47
C GLU A 24 -24.37 -8.96 -5.02
N SER A 25 -25.62 -8.66 -5.33
CA SER A 25 -26.02 -7.29 -5.73
C SER A 25 -26.20 -6.44 -4.49
N ILE A 26 -25.25 -5.54 -4.23
CA ILE A 26 -25.27 -4.68 -3.06
C ILE A 26 -25.97 -3.37 -3.43
N THR A 27 -27.07 -3.11 -2.74
CA THR A 27 -27.93 -1.93 -2.88
C THR A 27 -27.99 -1.19 -1.56
N SER A 28 -28.45 0.05 -1.58
CA SER A 28 -28.66 0.85 -0.36
C SER A 28 -29.55 0.16 0.69
N THR A 29 -30.42 -0.76 0.28
CA THR A 29 -31.34 -1.49 1.17
C THR A 29 -30.70 -2.67 1.92
N ASN A 30 -29.75 -3.39 1.30
CA ASN A 30 -29.10 -4.56 1.90
C ASN A 30 -27.66 -4.30 2.35
N HIS A 31 -27.10 -3.14 1.99
CA HIS A 31 -25.71 -2.79 2.20
C HIS A 31 -25.24 -3.02 3.64
N ASP A 32 -25.94 -2.43 4.61
CA ASP A 32 -25.47 -2.48 6.01
C ASP A 32 -25.56 -3.91 6.58
N GLU A 33 -26.57 -4.69 6.18
CA GLU A 33 -26.70 -6.09 6.56
C GLU A 33 -25.54 -6.93 6.00
N ILE A 34 -25.23 -6.80 4.71
CA ILE A 34 -24.17 -7.57 4.06
C ILE A 34 -22.80 -7.21 4.63
N ILE A 35 -22.48 -5.91 4.65
CA ILE A 35 -21.12 -5.44 4.97
C ILE A 35 -20.80 -5.64 6.46
N GLN A 36 -21.76 -5.48 7.38
CA GLN A 36 -21.52 -5.65 8.83
C GLN A 36 -21.48 -7.11 9.27
N ASN A 37 -22.31 -7.98 8.67
CA ASN A 37 -22.39 -9.40 9.06
C ASN A 37 -21.31 -10.28 8.39
N SER A 38 -20.60 -9.73 7.40
CA SER A 38 -19.52 -10.44 6.71
C SER A 38 -18.17 -10.11 7.33
N ARG A 39 -17.36 -11.15 7.56
CA ARG A 39 -15.96 -10.98 7.97
C ARG A 39 -15.18 -10.22 6.90
N LEU A 40 -15.31 -10.62 5.64
CA LEU A 40 -14.66 -10.03 4.48
C LEU A 40 -15.69 -9.88 3.37
N THR A 41 -15.82 -8.66 2.83
CA THR A 41 -16.58 -8.40 1.60
C THR A 41 -15.68 -7.72 0.58
N PHE A 42 -15.62 -8.26 -0.64
CA PHE A 42 -14.94 -7.64 -1.77
C PHE A 42 -15.98 -7.08 -2.75
N VAL A 43 -16.00 -5.74 -2.89
CA VAL A 43 -17.06 -5.05 -3.63
C VAL A 43 -16.49 -4.36 -4.86
N ALA A 44 -17.06 -4.65 -6.02
CA ALA A 44 -16.84 -3.90 -7.25
C ALA A 44 -17.91 -2.80 -7.42
N PHE A 45 -17.48 -1.55 -7.49
CA PHE A 45 -18.30 -0.40 -7.85
C PHE A 45 -18.18 -0.18 -9.35
N THR A 46 -19.26 -0.41 -10.08
CA THR A 46 -19.27 -0.44 -11.55
C THR A 46 -20.31 0.49 -12.14
N ALA A 47 -20.15 0.79 -13.43
CA ALA A 47 -21.14 1.52 -14.21
C ALA A 47 -21.39 0.80 -15.53
N SER A 48 -22.64 0.66 -15.94
CA SER A 48 -23.06 -0.12 -17.11
C SER A 48 -22.45 0.39 -18.43
N TRP A 49 -22.32 1.71 -18.58
CA TRP A 49 -21.71 2.35 -19.75
C TRP A 49 -20.19 2.16 -19.83
N CYS A 50 -19.51 1.92 -18.71
CA CYS A 50 -18.05 1.86 -18.64
C CYS A 50 -17.50 0.54 -19.24
N PRO A 51 -16.68 0.58 -20.31
CA PRO A 51 -16.11 -0.62 -20.92
C PRO A 51 -15.16 -1.38 -19.98
N PHE A 52 -14.44 -0.67 -19.12
CA PHE A 52 -13.55 -1.29 -18.12
C PHE A 52 -14.35 -2.04 -17.04
N SER A 53 -15.53 -1.53 -16.68
CA SER A 53 -16.44 -2.19 -15.73
C SER A 53 -16.97 -3.49 -16.32
N ARG A 54 -17.46 -3.48 -17.57
CA ARG A 54 -17.93 -4.70 -18.25
C ARG A 54 -16.83 -5.77 -18.33
N LYS A 55 -15.60 -5.37 -18.65
CA LYS A 55 -14.46 -6.30 -18.68
C LYS A 55 -14.13 -6.86 -17.28
N LEU A 56 -14.15 -6.02 -16.25
CA LEU A 56 -13.93 -6.46 -14.87
C LEU A 56 -15.00 -7.45 -14.43
N MET A 57 -16.29 -7.19 -14.70
CA MET A 57 -17.37 -8.06 -14.22
C MET A 57 -17.23 -9.51 -14.68
N SER A 58 -16.70 -9.74 -15.89
CA SER A 58 -16.40 -11.09 -16.37
C SER A 58 -15.32 -11.78 -15.52
N SER A 59 -14.18 -11.14 -15.29
CA SER A 59 -13.11 -11.75 -14.49
C SER A 59 -13.43 -11.80 -13.00
N PHE A 60 -14.21 -10.84 -12.49
CA PHE A 60 -14.61 -10.77 -11.08
C PHE A 60 -15.62 -11.87 -10.72
N SER A 61 -16.62 -12.11 -11.59
CA SER A 61 -17.57 -13.22 -11.40
C SER A 61 -16.87 -14.57 -11.45
N GLN A 62 -15.95 -14.76 -12.40
CA GLN A 62 -15.15 -15.99 -12.48
C GLN A 62 -14.28 -16.17 -11.24
N ALA A 63 -13.62 -15.11 -10.76
CA ALA A 63 -12.81 -15.17 -9.55
C ALA A 63 -13.63 -15.53 -8.31
N ALA A 64 -14.84 -14.98 -8.15
CA ALA A 64 -15.74 -15.34 -7.05
C ALA A 64 -16.11 -16.83 -7.09
N ALA A 65 -16.47 -17.35 -8.27
CA ALA A 65 -16.81 -18.76 -8.44
C ALA A 65 -15.62 -19.69 -8.15
N ASP A 66 -14.44 -19.39 -8.71
CA ASP A 66 -13.20 -20.14 -8.50
C ASP A 66 -12.78 -20.11 -7.02
N TYR A 67 -12.92 -18.95 -6.36
CA TYR A 67 -12.62 -18.78 -4.94
C TYR A 67 -13.54 -19.62 -4.07
N GLN A 68 -14.86 -19.56 -4.30
CA GLN A 68 -15.86 -20.34 -3.55
C GLN A 68 -15.66 -21.85 -3.74
N ALA A 69 -15.30 -22.29 -4.95
CA ALA A 69 -14.98 -23.68 -5.24
C ALA A 69 -13.69 -24.14 -4.51
N LYS A 70 -12.68 -23.27 -4.44
CA LYS A 70 -11.42 -23.55 -3.74
C LYS A 70 -11.56 -23.54 -2.22
N TYR A 71 -12.46 -22.70 -1.69
CA TYR A 71 -12.64 -22.48 -0.25
C TYR A 71 -14.12 -22.52 0.18
N PRO A 72 -14.76 -23.70 0.14
CA PRO A 72 -16.20 -23.82 0.40
C PRO A 72 -16.62 -23.37 1.80
N ASP A 73 -15.73 -23.50 2.79
CA ASP A 73 -16.00 -23.13 4.19
C ASP A 73 -15.80 -21.64 4.48
N ARG A 74 -15.22 -20.87 3.55
CA ARG A 74 -15.00 -19.43 3.73
C ARG A 74 -16.27 -18.67 3.35
N LYS A 75 -16.71 -17.78 4.24
CA LYS A 75 -17.89 -16.92 4.05
C LYS A 75 -17.52 -15.54 3.47
N THR A 76 -16.58 -15.53 2.53
CA THR A 76 -16.14 -14.29 1.89
C THR A 76 -17.20 -13.84 0.89
N VAL A 77 -17.73 -12.63 1.05
CA VAL A 77 -18.74 -12.10 0.12
C VAL A 77 -18.06 -11.40 -1.04
N TRP A 78 -18.46 -11.74 -2.27
CA TRP A 78 -18.08 -11.03 -3.48
C TRP A 78 -19.32 -10.30 -4.01
N GLY A 79 -19.26 -8.96 -4.04
CA GLY A 79 -20.42 -8.13 -4.36
C GLY A 79 -20.17 -7.12 -5.48
N ASN A 80 -21.25 -6.67 -6.10
CA ASN A 80 -21.26 -5.59 -7.08
C ASN A 80 -22.26 -4.51 -6.67
N VAL A 81 -21.85 -3.25 -6.80
CA VAL A 81 -22.72 -2.07 -6.71
C VAL A 81 -22.78 -1.46 -8.11
N ASP A 82 -23.98 -1.40 -8.69
CA ASP A 82 -24.22 -0.60 -9.90
C ASP A 82 -24.38 0.86 -9.49
N CYS A 83 -23.33 1.66 -9.69
CA CYS A 83 -23.34 3.07 -9.31
C CYS A 83 -24.31 3.90 -10.15
N MET A 84 -24.87 3.38 -11.25
CA MET A 84 -25.93 4.06 -12.00
C MET A 84 -27.30 3.92 -11.34
N ALA A 85 -27.47 2.93 -10.47
CA ALA A 85 -28.70 2.73 -9.69
C ALA A 85 -28.54 3.16 -8.23
N GLU A 86 -27.31 3.17 -7.71
CA GLU A 86 -27.01 3.36 -6.28
C GLU A 86 -26.16 4.60 -5.99
N ASP A 87 -26.67 5.78 -6.33
CA ASP A 87 -26.01 7.08 -6.12
C ASP A 87 -25.59 7.30 -4.66
N TYR A 88 -26.40 6.84 -3.71
CA TYR A 88 -26.08 6.95 -2.28
C TYR A 88 -24.79 6.20 -1.93
N LEU A 89 -24.61 4.97 -2.43
CA LEU A 89 -23.41 4.16 -2.17
C LEU A 89 -22.20 4.71 -2.93
N MET A 90 -22.40 5.20 -4.16
CA MET A 90 -21.36 5.89 -4.93
C MET A 90 -20.79 7.08 -4.14
N ASN A 91 -21.66 7.92 -3.58
CA ASN A 91 -21.28 9.08 -2.78
C ASN A 91 -20.69 8.69 -1.41
N LYS A 92 -21.32 7.75 -0.68
CA LYS A 92 -20.85 7.24 0.63
C LYS A 92 -19.41 6.74 0.56
N TYR A 93 -19.04 6.11 -0.55
CA TYR A 93 -17.69 5.59 -0.75
C TYR A 93 -16.81 6.46 -1.63
N SER A 94 -17.23 7.68 -1.95
CA SER A 94 -16.46 8.64 -2.76
C SER A 94 -15.92 8.02 -4.05
N ILE A 95 -16.77 7.28 -4.76
CA ILE A 95 -16.39 6.62 -6.01
C ILE A 95 -16.34 7.69 -7.12
N THR A 96 -15.12 7.98 -7.59
CA THR A 96 -14.87 9.00 -8.63
C THR A 96 -14.43 8.41 -9.96
N LYS A 97 -14.21 7.09 -10.02
CA LYS A 97 -13.73 6.37 -11.21
C LYS A 97 -14.28 4.96 -11.28
N PHE A 98 -14.42 4.43 -12.48
CA PHE A 98 -14.98 3.10 -12.73
C PHE A 98 -14.02 2.20 -13.53
N PRO A 99 -13.96 0.89 -13.20
CA PRO A 99 -14.46 0.29 -11.97
C PRO A 99 -13.55 0.65 -10.78
N THR A 100 -14.12 0.74 -9.59
CA THR A 100 -13.39 0.86 -8.32
C THR A 100 -13.68 -0.39 -7.49
N MET A 101 -12.67 -1.05 -6.93
CA MET A 101 -12.86 -2.24 -6.11
C MET A 101 -12.43 -1.92 -4.67
N LYS A 102 -13.28 -2.20 -3.68
CA LYS A 102 -12.96 -1.95 -2.26
C LYS A 102 -13.17 -3.22 -1.44
N VAL A 103 -12.31 -3.39 -0.44
CA VAL A 103 -12.45 -4.46 0.55
C VAL A 103 -13.00 -3.90 1.83
N PHE A 104 -13.90 -4.66 2.44
CA PHE A 104 -14.51 -4.36 3.72
C PHE A 104 -14.27 -5.51 4.69
N PHE A 105 -13.96 -5.18 5.94
CA PHE A 105 -13.96 -6.13 7.05
C PHE A 105 -14.93 -5.67 8.12
N TYR A 106 -15.89 -6.52 8.48
CA TYR A 106 -16.86 -6.26 9.57
C TYR A 106 -17.47 -4.85 9.52
N GLY A 107 -17.92 -4.42 8.34
CA GLY A 107 -18.51 -3.08 8.17
C GLY A 107 -17.53 -1.97 7.76
N TYR A 108 -16.23 -2.16 7.98
CA TYR A 108 -15.22 -1.11 7.79
C TYR A 108 -14.51 -1.24 6.44
N MET A 109 -14.48 -0.13 5.69
CA MET A 109 -13.73 -0.04 4.43
C MET A 109 -12.23 -0.01 4.71
N MET A 110 -11.49 -0.88 4.05
CA MET A 110 -10.05 -1.04 4.26
C MET A 110 -9.25 -0.16 3.31
N THR A 111 -9.20 -0.59 2.06
CA THR A 111 -8.42 0.01 1.00
C THR A 111 -9.11 -0.28 -0.33
N GLU A 112 -8.77 0.53 -1.33
CA GLU A 112 -9.10 0.26 -2.72
C GLU A 112 -8.12 -0.76 -3.28
N TYR A 113 -8.64 -1.83 -3.88
CA TYR A 113 -7.82 -2.76 -4.63
C TYR A 113 -7.48 -2.19 -6.01
N ARG A 114 -6.19 -1.97 -6.24
CA ARG A 114 -5.65 -1.40 -7.49
C ARG A 114 -4.76 -2.38 -8.26
N GLY A 115 -4.70 -3.63 -7.80
CA GLY A 115 -3.90 -4.68 -8.43
C GLY A 115 -4.50 -5.22 -9.74
N SER A 116 -4.04 -6.41 -10.13
CA SER A 116 -4.47 -7.06 -11.37
C SER A 116 -5.98 -7.34 -11.41
N ARG A 117 -6.63 -6.98 -12.52
CA ARG A 117 -8.06 -7.29 -12.76
C ARG A 117 -8.29 -8.68 -13.36
N GLN A 118 -7.24 -9.50 -13.42
CA GLN A 118 -7.33 -10.89 -13.88
C GLN A 118 -7.72 -11.81 -12.71
N VAL A 119 -8.39 -12.92 -13.04
CA VAL A 119 -8.91 -13.91 -12.07
C VAL A 119 -7.87 -14.26 -11.00
N LYS A 120 -6.67 -14.67 -11.42
CA LYS A 120 -5.58 -15.05 -10.51
C LYS A 120 -5.23 -13.94 -9.51
N GLY A 121 -5.07 -12.71 -9.97
CA GLY A 121 -4.66 -11.59 -9.10
C GLY A 121 -5.76 -11.17 -8.11
N LEU A 122 -7.04 -11.31 -8.50
CA LEU A 122 -8.17 -11.07 -7.62
C LEU A 122 -8.21 -12.12 -6.49
N ILE A 123 -8.03 -13.39 -6.82
CA ILE A 123 -7.99 -14.50 -5.85
C ILE A 123 -6.80 -14.36 -4.90
N GLU A 124 -5.59 -14.15 -5.43
CA GLU A 124 -4.37 -13.98 -4.63
C GLU A 124 -4.50 -12.82 -3.63
N TYR A 125 -5.13 -11.72 -4.05
CA TYR A 125 -5.38 -10.60 -3.18
C TYR A 125 -6.34 -10.95 -2.04
N ILE A 126 -7.47 -11.60 -2.32
CA ILE A 126 -8.42 -12.00 -1.27
C ILE A 126 -7.86 -13.09 -0.35
N GLU A 127 -7.05 -14.00 -0.86
CA GLU A 127 -6.30 -14.94 -0.02
C GLU A 127 -5.33 -14.22 0.91
N LYS A 128 -4.59 -13.23 0.40
CA LYS A 128 -3.74 -12.38 1.23
C LYS A 128 -4.57 -11.67 2.30
N MET A 129 -5.72 -11.10 1.93
CA MET A 129 -6.62 -10.39 2.84
C MET A 129 -7.21 -11.31 3.92
N GLU A 130 -7.58 -12.56 3.60
CA GLU A 130 -8.01 -13.54 4.61
C GLU A 130 -6.88 -13.96 5.56
N ASN A 131 -5.65 -14.05 5.04
CA ASN A 131 -4.46 -14.47 5.77
C ASN A 131 -3.72 -13.31 6.45
N THR A 132 -4.33 -12.13 6.53
CA THR A 132 -3.86 -10.85 7.13
C THR A 132 -3.73 -10.91 8.66
N SER A 133 -3.47 -12.10 9.19
CA SER A 133 -3.12 -12.33 10.57
C SER A 133 -1.87 -13.21 10.53
N SER A 134 -0.78 -12.69 9.94
CA SER A 134 0.57 -13.22 10.18
C SER A 134 0.90 -13.00 11.66
N LEU A 135 0.28 -13.83 12.50
CA LEU A 135 0.44 -13.82 13.94
C LEU A 135 1.75 -14.54 14.23
N VAL A 136 2.67 -13.81 14.83
CA VAL A 136 3.85 -14.39 15.46
C VAL A 136 3.40 -14.98 16.79
N ASN A 137 3.71 -16.24 16.94
CA ASN A 137 3.25 -17.10 18.00
C ASN A 137 4.34 -17.19 19.08
N LEU A 138 4.11 -16.58 20.25
CA LEU A 138 5.03 -16.70 21.39
C LEU A 138 4.72 -17.97 22.19
N ASN A 139 5.73 -18.83 22.31
CA ASN A 139 5.65 -20.07 23.07
C ASN A 139 6.14 -19.89 24.51
N GLU A 140 5.74 -20.80 25.39
CA GLU A 140 5.94 -20.77 26.85
C GLU A 140 7.42 -20.74 27.30
N ALA A 141 8.36 -21.15 26.44
CA ALA A 141 9.80 -21.12 26.71
C ALA A 141 10.44 -19.72 26.53
N GLU A 142 9.65 -18.73 26.11
CA GLU A 142 10.12 -17.44 25.62
C GLU A 142 9.68 -16.30 26.56
N SER A 143 10.64 -15.51 27.08
CA SER A 143 10.38 -14.43 28.06
C SER A 143 9.53 -13.27 27.51
N LEU A 144 9.02 -12.40 28.40
CA LEU A 144 8.26 -11.16 28.10
C LEU A 144 8.98 -10.17 27.15
N THR A 145 10.26 -10.37 26.88
CA THR A 145 11.07 -9.53 25.97
C THR A 145 11.39 -10.22 24.64
N GLN A 146 11.11 -11.51 24.47
CA GLN A 146 11.48 -12.24 23.25
C GLN A 146 10.71 -11.80 22.00
N TRP A 147 9.57 -11.12 22.16
CA TRP A 147 8.90 -10.48 21.03
C TRP A 147 9.81 -9.52 20.26
N GLN A 148 10.85 -8.98 20.91
CA GLN A 148 11.88 -8.13 20.30
C GLN A 148 12.62 -8.82 19.14
N ASN A 149 12.74 -10.15 19.18
CA ASN A 149 13.38 -10.94 18.11
C ASN A 149 12.59 -10.90 16.79
N TYR A 150 11.31 -10.55 16.86
CA TYR A 150 10.41 -10.50 15.71
C TYR A 150 10.19 -9.06 15.21
N VAL A 151 10.92 -8.09 15.77
CA VAL A 151 10.86 -6.70 15.31
C VAL A 151 11.44 -6.63 13.90
N ILE A 152 10.60 -6.14 13.00
CA ILE A 152 10.96 -5.88 11.61
C ILE A 152 11.09 -4.36 11.47
N PRO A 153 12.24 -3.80 11.06
CA PRO A 153 12.46 -2.36 11.04
C PRO A 153 11.39 -1.59 10.24
N GLN A 154 10.90 -2.19 9.15
CA GLN A 154 9.91 -1.57 8.27
C GLN A 154 8.48 -1.66 8.83
N LYS A 155 8.28 -2.36 9.96
CA LYS A 155 6.97 -2.63 10.55
C LYS A 155 6.90 -2.22 12.01
N GLY A 156 5.69 -1.88 12.45
CA GLY A 156 5.37 -1.70 13.85
C GLY A 156 5.13 -3.08 14.45
N THR A 157 5.60 -3.31 15.66
CA THR A 157 5.34 -4.55 16.39
C THR A 157 4.20 -4.28 17.37
N LEU A 158 3.08 -4.94 17.15
CA LEU A 158 1.91 -4.88 18.02
C LEU A 158 1.85 -6.17 18.83
N ILE A 159 1.89 -6.06 20.14
CA ILE A 159 1.83 -7.21 21.05
C ILE A 159 0.42 -7.28 21.65
N LEU A 160 -0.30 -8.35 21.32
CA LEU A 160 -1.65 -8.64 21.81
C LEU A 160 -1.55 -9.65 22.95
N TRP A 161 -1.52 -9.19 24.18
CA TRP A 161 -1.47 -10.04 25.36
C TRP A 161 -2.88 -10.39 25.86
N PHE A 162 -3.60 -11.18 25.07
CA PHE A 162 -4.98 -11.60 25.37
C PHE A 162 -5.18 -13.09 25.10
N PRO A 163 -6.10 -13.76 25.82
CA PRO A 163 -6.54 -15.11 25.47
C PRO A 163 -7.10 -15.14 24.05
N ARG A 164 -6.68 -16.14 23.25
CA ARG A 164 -7.19 -16.34 21.90
C ARG A 164 -8.71 -16.58 21.92
N GLY A 165 -9.42 -16.01 20.96
CA GLY A 165 -10.88 -16.10 20.88
C GLY A 165 -11.63 -15.25 21.91
N SER A 166 -10.95 -14.52 22.80
CA SER A 166 -11.63 -13.57 23.70
C SER A 166 -12.23 -12.39 22.90
N PRO A 167 -13.33 -11.78 23.37
CA PRO A 167 -13.94 -10.65 22.65
C PRO A 167 -12.96 -9.49 22.34
N PRO A 168 -12.07 -9.06 23.27
CA PRO A 168 -11.06 -8.06 22.97
C PRO A 168 -10.02 -8.54 21.93
N PHE A 169 -9.57 -9.80 22.03
CA PHE A 169 -8.63 -10.37 21.06
C PHE A 169 -9.19 -10.33 19.64
N GLU A 170 -10.43 -10.81 19.46
CA GLU A 170 -11.09 -10.78 18.17
C GLU A 170 -11.32 -9.35 17.69
N LEU A 171 -11.74 -8.43 18.56
CA LEU A 171 -11.93 -7.02 18.20
C LEU A 171 -10.64 -6.34 17.73
N ILE A 172 -9.53 -6.60 18.41
CA ILE A 172 -8.23 -6.02 18.05
C ILE A 172 -7.70 -6.66 16.77
N LEU A 173 -7.90 -7.97 16.54
CA LEU A 173 -7.57 -8.60 15.24
C LEU A 173 -8.34 -7.96 14.08
N LYS A 174 -9.61 -7.61 14.29
CA LYS A 174 -10.38 -6.84 13.30
C LYS A 174 -9.77 -5.46 13.04
N ALA A 175 -9.33 -4.78 14.10
CA ALA A 175 -8.72 -3.46 13.98
C ALA A 175 -7.34 -3.52 13.29
N ILE A 176 -6.55 -4.55 13.57
CA ILE A 176 -5.25 -4.82 12.95
C ILE A 176 -5.40 -5.03 11.44
N ALA A 177 -6.43 -5.77 11.00
CA ALA A 177 -6.63 -6.05 9.59
C ALA A 177 -6.66 -4.77 8.74
N LEU A 178 -7.09 -3.63 9.31
CA LEU A 178 -7.14 -2.32 8.65
C LEU A 178 -5.75 -1.74 8.33
N ILE A 179 -4.70 -2.22 9.00
CA ILE A 179 -3.36 -1.60 9.02
C ILE A 179 -2.25 -2.68 8.85
N HIS A 180 -2.64 -3.95 8.69
CA HIS A 180 -1.78 -5.13 8.86
C HIS A 180 -0.55 -5.20 7.96
N SER A 181 -0.58 -4.63 6.75
CA SER A 181 0.59 -4.63 5.88
C SER A 181 1.82 -3.95 6.52
N GLN A 182 1.59 -3.08 7.50
CA GLN A 182 2.61 -2.33 8.23
C GLN A 182 2.95 -2.94 9.59
N LEU A 183 2.27 -4.00 10.04
CA LEU A 183 2.41 -4.51 11.39
C LEU A 183 2.92 -5.95 11.42
N VAL A 184 3.76 -6.24 12.41
CA VAL A 184 3.98 -7.58 12.94
C VAL A 184 3.10 -7.69 14.17
N VAL A 185 2.28 -8.73 14.24
CA VAL A 185 1.40 -8.94 15.39
C VAL A 185 1.86 -10.15 16.16
N VAL A 186 2.20 -9.94 17.42
CA VAL A 186 2.73 -10.95 18.31
C VAL A 186 1.67 -11.34 19.31
N VAL A 187 1.41 -12.64 19.46
CA VAL A 187 0.36 -13.19 20.34
C VAL A 187 0.90 -14.35 21.19
N PRO A 188 0.55 -14.44 22.47
CA PRO A 188 0.89 -15.59 23.30
C PRO A 188 0.07 -16.82 22.89
N ILE A 189 0.66 -18.01 23.02
CA ILE A 189 -0.05 -19.29 22.84
C ILE A 189 -0.39 -19.95 24.18
N SER A 190 0.49 -19.83 25.17
CA SER A 190 0.27 -20.51 26.46
C SER A 190 -0.71 -19.74 27.35
N GLU A 191 -1.69 -20.45 27.91
CA GLU A 191 -2.56 -19.95 28.97
C GLU A 191 -1.79 -19.55 30.24
N ASN A 192 -0.62 -20.15 30.51
CA ASN A 192 0.18 -19.83 31.69
C ASN A 192 0.88 -18.47 31.57
N LEU A 193 1.27 -18.05 30.35
CA LEU A 193 1.80 -16.71 30.10
C LEU A 193 0.78 -15.60 30.43
N LEU A 194 -0.51 -15.89 30.26
CA LEU A 194 -1.60 -14.96 30.52
C LEU A 194 -2.06 -14.94 31.99
N LYS A 195 -1.65 -15.92 32.82
CA LYS A 195 -2.03 -15.99 34.25
C LYS A 195 -1.27 -15.02 35.14
N HIS A 196 -0.10 -14.55 34.70
CA HIS A 196 0.84 -13.77 35.51
C HIS A 196 0.92 -12.29 35.11
N GLU A 197 0.24 -11.90 34.04
CA GLU A 197 0.28 -10.56 33.46
C GLU A 197 -1.14 -10.08 33.20
N ASP A 198 -1.38 -8.78 33.40
CA ASP A 198 -2.65 -8.18 33.00
C ASP A 198 -2.83 -8.26 31.48
N HIS A 199 -4.07 -8.38 31.01
CA HIS A 199 -4.35 -8.33 29.58
C HIS A 199 -4.04 -6.92 29.04
N GLN A 200 -3.09 -6.83 28.12
CA GLN A 200 -2.57 -5.54 27.63
C GLN A 200 -2.37 -5.55 26.12
N LEU A 201 -2.42 -4.35 25.55
CA LEU A 201 -2.08 -4.07 24.15
C LEU A 201 -0.88 -3.13 24.12
N TRP A 202 0.21 -3.57 23.51
CA TRP A 202 1.44 -2.79 23.38
C TRP A 202 1.83 -2.57 21.92
N PHE A 203 2.57 -1.49 21.70
CA PHE A 203 3.15 -1.16 20.40
C PHE A 203 4.60 -0.76 20.56
N SER A 204 5.45 -1.19 19.63
CA SER A 204 6.85 -0.78 19.55
C SER A 204 7.30 -0.66 18.09
N LEU A 205 8.10 0.36 17.79
CA LEU A 205 8.68 0.58 16.46
C LEU A 205 10.07 -0.05 16.30
N ASP A 206 10.82 -0.14 17.40
CA ASP A 206 12.24 -0.46 17.43
C ASP A 206 12.58 -1.66 18.31
N GLY A 207 11.61 -2.18 19.07
CA GLY A 207 11.82 -3.24 20.04
C GLY A 207 12.28 -2.73 21.41
N GLU A 208 12.66 -1.46 21.53
CA GLU A 208 13.21 -0.90 22.77
C GLU A 208 12.16 -0.06 23.50
N HIS A 209 11.50 0.81 22.76
CA HIS A 209 10.47 1.69 23.30
C HIS A 209 9.10 1.03 23.12
N VAL A 210 8.43 0.79 24.24
CA VAL A 210 7.11 0.15 24.29
C VAL A 210 6.08 1.15 24.79
N GLU A 211 5.01 1.31 24.03
CA GLU A 211 3.87 2.14 24.40
C GLU A 211 2.66 1.27 24.66
N ARG A 212 1.99 1.49 25.80
CA ARG A 212 0.78 0.78 26.18
C ARG A 212 -0.45 1.52 25.67
N PHE A 213 -1.45 0.76 25.23
CA PHE A 213 -2.78 1.31 24.97
C PHE A 213 -3.51 1.60 26.29
N GLU A 214 -3.87 2.85 26.52
CA GLU A 214 -4.56 3.31 27.72
C GLU A 214 -6.09 3.44 27.53
N GLY A 215 -6.58 3.25 26.30
CA GLY A 215 -8.00 3.31 25.97
C GLY A 215 -8.76 2.03 26.31
N SER A 216 -10.04 1.99 25.93
CA SER A 216 -10.89 0.83 26.15
C SER A 216 -10.61 -0.27 25.11
N VAL A 217 -10.18 -1.45 25.58
CA VAL A 217 -9.95 -2.65 24.74
C VAL A 217 -11.23 -3.26 24.16
N SER A 218 -12.40 -2.75 24.56
CA SER A 218 -13.70 -3.09 23.96
C SER A 218 -14.19 -2.01 22.98
N ASN A 219 -13.49 -0.89 22.82
CA ASN A 219 -13.84 0.17 21.89
C ASN A 219 -13.02 0.06 20.60
N PHE A 220 -13.65 -0.47 19.54
CA PHE A 220 -13.03 -0.64 18.23
C PHE A 220 -12.43 0.65 17.67
N LYS A 221 -13.14 1.78 17.82
CA LYS A 221 -12.73 3.06 17.24
C LYS A 221 -11.46 3.58 17.91
N GLU A 222 -11.39 3.52 19.24
CA GLU A 222 -10.20 3.93 19.99
C GLU A 222 -8.98 3.09 19.61
N ILE A 223 -9.15 1.78 19.45
CA ILE A 223 -8.08 0.86 19.03
C ILE A 223 -7.59 1.23 17.62
N VAL A 224 -8.49 1.41 16.66
CA VAL A 224 -8.13 1.76 15.28
C VAL A 224 -7.41 3.11 15.22
N GLU A 225 -7.93 4.13 15.89
CA GLU A 225 -7.32 5.47 15.92
C GLU A 225 -5.92 5.44 16.56
N TRP A 226 -5.76 4.68 17.64
CA TRP A 226 -4.48 4.51 18.29
C TRP A 226 -3.48 3.79 17.39
N ILE A 227 -3.83 2.64 16.80
CA ILE A 227 -2.93 1.90 15.90
C ILE A 227 -2.58 2.76 14.67
N LYS A 228 -3.53 3.50 14.09
CA LYS A 228 -3.26 4.43 12.98
C LYS A 228 -2.28 5.51 13.37
N LYS A 229 -2.45 6.13 14.54
CA LYS A 229 -1.54 7.16 15.05
C LYS A 229 -0.14 6.60 15.27
N LYS A 230 -0.04 5.39 15.83
CA LYS A 230 1.24 4.70 16.07
C LYS A 230 1.95 4.24 14.80
N SER A 231 1.18 3.92 13.77
CA SER A 231 1.69 3.51 12.47
C SER A 231 1.96 4.68 11.50
N ALA A 232 1.60 5.92 11.89
CA ALA A 232 1.78 7.09 11.05
C ALA A 232 3.26 7.44 10.89
N GLY A 233 3.65 7.85 9.67
CA GLY A 233 5.04 8.23 9.38
C GLY A 233 6.02 7.06 9.28
N MET A 234 5.53 5.82 9.33
CA MET A 234 6.35 4.64 9.08
C MET A 234 6.83 4.57 7.64
N VAL A 235 8.04 4.03 7.47
CA VAL A 235 8.62 3.79 6.14
C VAL A 235 7.90 2.61 5.48
N ARG A 236 7.14 2.87 4.41
CA ARG A 236 6.40 1.84 3.67
C ARG A 236 7.23 1.26 2.53
N GLU A 237 7.00 -0.01 2.20
CA GLU A 237 7.46 -0.56 0.92
C GLU A 237 6.57 -0.02 -0.21
N LEU A 238 7.17 0.61 -1.20
CA LEU A 238 6.55 1.09 -2.41
C LEU A 238 6.53 -0.03 -3.45
N THR A 239 5.33 -0.42 -3.84
CA THR A 239 5.04 -1.50 -4.79
C THR A 239 4.13 -0.97 -5.90
N PHE A 240 4.05 -1.66 -7.03
CA PHE A 240 3.08 -1.26 -8.07
C PHE A 240 1.62 -1.28 -7.58
N GLU A 241 1.30 -2.08 -6.55
CA GLU A 241 -0.06 -2.21 -6.02
C GLU A 241 -0.50 -0.98 -5.22
N ASN A 242 0.42 -0.35 -4.47
CA ASN A 242 0.13 0.78 -3.59
C ASN A 242 0.60 2.13 -4.16
N MET A 243 1.43 2.15 -5.20
CA MET A 243 1.98 3.38 -5.76
C MET A 243 0.90 4.35 -6.26
N GLU A 244 -0.18 3.85 -6.86
CA GLU A 244 -1.30 4.70 -7.30
C GLU A 244 -2.01 5.37 -6.10
N GLU A 245 -2.15 4.68 -4.96
CA GLU A 245 -2.64 5.25 -3.69
C GLU A 245 -1.71 6.37 -3.21
N MET A 246 -0.40 6.14 -3.18
CA MET A 246 0.57 7.12 -2.68
C MET A 246 0.64 8.38 -3.56
N VAL A 247 0.41 8.24 -4.87
CA VAL A 247 0.33 9.38 -5.80
C VAL A 247 -0.97 10.17 -5.60
N GLU A 248 -2.10 9.49 -5.37
CA GLU A 248 -3.37 10.15 -5.05
C GLU A 248 -3.33 10.89 -3.70
N ASP A 249 -2.61 10.36 -2.71
CA ASP A 249 -2.37 11.03 -1.42
C ASP A 249 -1.68 12.39 -1.58
N GLY A 250 -0.97 12.61 -2.70
CA GLY A 250 -0.40 13.90 -3.09
C GLY A 250 0.78 14.38 -2.24
N LYS A 251 1.24 13.57 -1.28
CA LYS A 251 2.42 13.87 -0.45
C LYS A 251 3.70 13.54 -1.21
N PRO A 252 4.71 14.45 -1.21
CA PRO A 252 6.04 14.12 -1.70
C PRO A 252 6.57 12.82 -1.09
N LEU A 253 7.20 12.00 -1.92
CA LEU A 253 7.77 10.71 -1.51
C LEU A 253 9.28 10.86 -1.32
N LEU A 254 9.80 10.48 -0.16
CA LEU A 254 11.24 10.27 0.05
C LEU A 254 11.54 8.79 -0.19
N ILE A 255 12.08 8.47 -1.36
CA ILE A 255 12.19 7.11 -1.88
C ILE A 255 13.63 6.63 -1.76
N LEU A 256 13.84 5.56 -1.00
CA LEU A 256 15.08 4.80 -1.01
C LEU A 256 14.95 3.58 -1.94
N LEU A 257 15.64 3.60 -3.07
CA LEU A 257 15.82 2.41 -3.90
C LEU A 257 16.98 1.60 -3.32
N ARG A 258 16.74 0.32 -3.07
CA ARG A 258 17.73 -0.61 -2.51
C ARG A 258 17.73 -1.96 -3.22
N LYS A 259 18.71 -2.80 -2.91
CA LYS A 259 18.65 -4.22 -3.28
C LYS A 259 17.57 -4.89 -2.42
N LYS A 260 16.78 -5.77 -3.04
CA LYS A 260 15.80 -6.59 -2.30
C LYS A 260 16.48 -7.35 -1.16
N ASP A 261 15.84 -7.36 0.01
CA ASP A 261 16.28 -8.09 1.21
C ASP A 261 17.62 -7.60 1.80
N ASP A 262 18.06 -6.38 1.48
CA ASP A 262 19.25 -5.74 2.08
C ASP A 262 18.95 -5.15 3.45
N ILE A 263 18.76 -6.04 4.43
CA ILE A 263 18.30 -5.77 5.81
C ILE A 263 19.07 -4.61 6.48
N GLU A 264 20.38 -4.53 6.25
CA GLU A 264 21.22 -3.51 6.88
C GLU A 264 20.90 -2.10 6.38
N THR A 265 20.83 -1.92 5.05
CA THR A 265 20.40 -0.66 4.44
C THR A 265 18.98 -0.27 4.88
N GLU A 266 18.06 -1.24 5.01
CA GLU A 266 16.71 -0.97 5.47
C GLU A 266 16.70 -0.46 6.92
N LYS A 267 17.46 -1.12 7.81
CA LYS A 267 17.61 -0.72 9.21
C LYS A 267 18.18 0.69 9.31
N GLN A 268 19.25 0.97 8.58
CA GLN A 268 19.89 2.29 8.58
C GLN A 268 18.91 3.37 8.14
N PHE A 269 18.17 3.16 7.05
CA PHE A 269 17.20 4.14 6.57
C PHE A 269 16.09 4.40 7.59
N VAL A 270 15.46 3.34 8.11
CA VAL A 270 14.39 3.48 9.09
C VAL A 270 14.87 4.20 10.34
N THR A 271 16.01 3.81 10.89
CA THR A 271 16.58 4.42 12.10
C THR A 271 16.94 5.88 11.86
N THR A 272 17.55 6.20 10.72
CA THR A 272 17.87 7.60 10.36
C THR A 272 16.62 8.44 10.20
N ILE A 273 15.56 7.93 9.55
CA ILE A 273 14.27 8.64 9.43
C ILE A 273 13.68 8.97 10.80
N ARG A 274 13.66 7.99 11.71
CA ARG A 274 13.14 8.17 13.08
C ARG A 274 13.98 9.15 13.90
N ARG A 275 15.30 9.18 13.69
CA ARG A 275 16.23 10.07 14.37
C ARG A 275 16.12 11.51 13.86
N GLU A 276 15.95 11.69 12.56
CA GLU A 276 16.15 12.98 11.88
C GLU A 276 14.88 13.73 11.52
N LEU A 277 13.77 13.02 11.28
CA LEU A 277 12.51 13.61 10.82
C LEU A 277 11.46 13.57 11.93
N ASP A 278 10.95 14.74 12.28
CA ASP A 278 9.85 14.88 13.23
C ASP A 278 8.48 14.50 12.62
N GLN A 279 7.48 14.38 13.50
CA GLN A 279 6.14 13.99 13.10
C GLN A 279 5.48 15.01 12.13
N ASP A 280 5.76 16.30 12.29
CA ASP A 280 5.22 17.36 11.42
C ASP A 280 5.77 17.25 9.99
N THR A 281 7.04 16.87 9.86
CA THR A 281 7.68 16.60 8.58
C THR A 281 7.09 15.34 7.93
N LEU A 282 6.91 14.27 8.71
CA LEU A 282 6.31 13.02 8.23
C LEU A 282 4.82 13.13 7.89
N LEU A 283 4.13 14.18 8.38
CA LEU A 283 2.79 14.50 7.92
C LEU A 283 2.77 15.11 6.51
N LYS A 284 3.84 15.82 6.12
CA LYS A 284 3.97 16.52 4.83
C LYS A 284 4.68 15.69 3.76
N LEU A 285 5.51 14.73 4.14
CA LEU A 285 6.30 13.89 3.24
C LEU A 285 6.26 12.42 3.70
N ALA A 286 6.15 11.50 2.75
CA ALA A 286 6.06 10.07 3.02
C ALA A 286 7.39 9.36 2.72
N PRO A 287 8.10 8.82 3.73
CA PRO A 287 9.28 8.00 3.49
C PRO A 287 8.87 6.60 3.00
N VAL A 288 9.52 6.13 1.94
CA VAL A 288 9.25 4.83 1.33
C VAL A 288 10.53 4.16 0.86
N MET A 289 10.51 2.83 0.77
CA MET A 289 11.58 2.02 0.21
C MET A 289 11.06 1.23 -0.97
N ALA A 290 11.90 0.91 -1.95
CA ALA A 290 11.51 0.04 -3.05
C ALA A 290 12.68 -0.81 -3.52
N ASP A 291 12.37 -1.99 -4.06
CA ASP A 291 13.33 -2.80 -4.81
C ASP A 291 13.77 -2.07 -6.10
N GLY A 292 15.06 -1.74 -6.18
CA GLY A 292 15.66 -1.12 -7.35
C GLY A 292 15.52 -1.95 -8.63
N LYS A 293 15.36 -3.28 -8.53
CA LYS A 293 15.06 -4.15 -9.69
C LYS A 293 13.66 -3.94 -10.23
N VAL A 294 12.71 -3.60 -9.36
CA VAL A 294 11.32 -3.30 -9.74
C VAL A 294 11.26 -1.93 -10.41
N LEU A 295 12.03 -0.95 -9.93
CA LEU A 295 12.04 0.44 -10.41
C LEU A 295 13.25 0.78 -11.30
N THR A 296 13.70 -0.16 -12.14
CA THR A 296 14.84 0.08 -13.06
C THR A 296 14.59 1.21 -14.06
N ALA A 297 13.33 1.50 -14.40
CA ALA A 297 12.99 2.64 -15.25
C ALA A 297 13.28 3.98 -14.56
N VAL A 298 13.07 4.06 -13.23
CA VAL A 298 13.42 5.22 -12.42
C VAL A 298 14.94 5.36 -12.35
N LEU A 299 15.68 4.29 -12.07
CA LEU A 299 17.15 4.31 -12.09
C LEU A 299 17.70 4.82 -13.43
N ARG A 300 17.20 4.28 -14.55
CA ARG A 300 17.60 4.72 -15.89
C ARG A 300 17.29 6.18 -16.17
N HIS A 301 16.20 6.72 -15.64
CA HIS A 301 15.85 8.14 -15.78
C HIS A 301 16.93 9.07 -15.18
N PHE A 302 17.63 8.61 -14.14
CA PHE A 302 18.76 9.30 -13.52
C PHE A 302 20.13 8.81 -13.99
N ASN A 303 20.20 8.09 -15.12
CA ASN A 303 21.44 7.46 -15.63
C ASN A 303 22.13 6.54 -14.60
N LYS A 304 21.34 5.82 -13.79
CA LYS A 304 21.82 4.88 -12.77
C LYS A 304 21.51 3.43 -13.13
N GLY A 305 22.35 2.53 -12.65
CA GLY A 305 22.18 1.08 -12.69
C GLY A 305 21.88 0.46 -11.32
N LEU A 306 21.83 -0.87 -11.27
CA LEU A 306 21.65 -1.60 -10.00
C LEU A 306 22.89 -1.53 -9.09
N ASP A 307 24.05 -1.19 -9.65
CA ASP A 307 25.30 -1.03 -8.91
C ASP A 307 25.38 0.31 -8.16
N ASP A 308 24.52 1.28 -8.53
CA ASP A 308 24.40 2.57 -7.86
C ASP A 308 23.49 2.53 -6.61
N LEU A 309 22.99 1.35 -6.23
CA LEU A 309 22.17 1.17 -5.03
C LEU A 309 23.05 1.13 -3.77
N PRO A 310 22.61 1.70 -2.63
CA PRO A 310 21.34 2.39 -2.42
C PRO A 310 21.28 3.79 -3.07
N PHE A 311 20.11 4.14 -3.59
CA PHE A 311 19.85 5.43 -4.24
C PHE A 311 18.64 6.11 -3.60
N LEU A 312 18.87 7.27 -2.99
CA LEU A 312 17.84 8.09 -2.34
C LEU A 312 17.40 9.22 -3.28
N LEU A 313 16.09 9.48 -3.34
CA LEU A 313 15.53 10.64 -4.03
C LEU A 313 14.27 11.16 -3.32
N ILE A 314 13.88 12.39 -3.64
CA ILE A 314 12.56 12.93 -3.33
C ILE A 314 11.76 13.09 -4.62
N ASP A 315 10.49 12.68 -4.64
CA ASP A 315 9.57 12.89 -5.76
C ASP A 315 8.35 13.71 -5.32
N GLN A 316 8.08 14.84 -5.99
CA GLN A 316 6.93 15.70 -5.73
C GLN A 316 5.80 15.52 -6.77
N PHE A 317 5.82 14.43 -7.56
CA PHE A 317 4.92 14.15 -8.68
C PHE A 317 4.92 15.18 -9.83
N THR A 318 5.74 16.21 -9.71
CA THR A 318 6.05 17.20 -10.75
C THR A 318 7.52 17.09 -11.12
N HIS A 319 8.37 17.11 -10.09
CA HIS A 319 9.79 16.96 -10.22
C HIS A 319 10.33 15.94 -9.23
N SER A 320 11.45 15.34 -9.60
CA SER A 320 12.21 14.42 -8.78
C SER A 320 13.60 15.00 -8.53
N PHE A 321 14.11 14.78 -7.33
CA PHE A 321 15.39 15.33 -6.86
C PHE A 321 16.23 14.17 -6.30
N PRO A 322 17.36 13.81 -6.94
CA PRO A 322 18.26 12.79 -6.42
C PRO A 322 19.03 13.34 -5.22
N SER A 323 19.33 12.48 -4.25
CA SER A 323 20.22 12.83 -3.15
C SER A 323 21.64 13.11 -3.66
N PRO A 324 22.34 14.12 -3.11
CA PRO A 324 23.75 14.35 -3.45
C PRO A 324 24.68 13.25 -2.89
N TRP A 325 24.26 12.55 -1.83
CA TRP A 325 25.05 11.52 -1.16
C TRP A 325 24.85 10.14 -1.81
N LYS A 326 25.88 9.28 -1.68
CA LYS A 326 25.88 7.92 -2.22
C LYS A 326 26.21 6.89 -1.15
N GLY A 327 25.69 5.68 -1.30
CA GLY A 327 25.98 4.58 -0.39
C GLY A 327 25.64 4.94 1.06
N ASN A 328 26.57 4.67 1.98
CA ASN A 328 26.35 4.88 3.41
C ASN A 328 26.37 6.37 3.81
N GLU A 329 26.91 7.27 2.98
CA GLU A 329 26.89 8.72 3.26
C GLU A 329 25.46 9.24 3.35
N ILE A 330 24.51 8.60 2.68
CA ILE A 330 23.07 8.93 2.75
C ILE A 330 22.59 8.95 4.21
N PHE A 331 23.12 8.06 5.06
CA PHE A 331 22.67 7.86 6.45
C PHE A 331 23.52 8.61 7.48
N ALA A 332 24.50 9.40 7.04
CA ALA A 332 25.30 10.23 7.94
C ALA A 332 24.42 11.30 8.61
N GLU A 333 24.79 11.67 9.84
CA GLU A 333 23.97 12.51 10.71
C GLU A 333 23.60 13.85 10.06
N GLY A 334 22.30 14.09 9.94
CA GLY A 334 21.72 15.33 9.43
C GLY A 334 21.53 15.37 7.91
N ASN A 335 22.04 14.40 7.15
CA ASN A 335 21.96 14.43 5.69
C ASN A 335 20.51 14.28 5.19
N ILE A 336 19.75 13.34 5.74
CA ILE A 336 18.33 13.17 5.35
C ILE A 336 17.51 14.38 5.82
N LYS A 337 17.77 14.86 7.04
CA LYS A 337 17.13 16.09 7.54
C LYS A 337 17.36 17.28 6.62
N GLN A 338 18.61 17.49 6.19
CA GLN A 338 18.99 18.58 5.29
C GLN A 338 18.33 18.41 3.93
N PHE A 339 18.35 17.20 3.37
CA PHE A 339 17.72 16.89 2.09
C PHE A 339 16.23 17.24 2.06
N VAL A 340 15.52 16.88 3.13
CA VAL A 340 14.09 17.15 3.28
C VAL A 340 13.85 18.65 3.56
N ALA A 341 14.69 19.29 4.36
CA ALA A 341 14.59 20.73 4.62
C ALA A 341 14.75 21.55 3.32
N ASP A 342 15.68 21.17 2.45
CA ASP A 342 15.93 21.84 1.17
C ASP A 342 14.73 21.77 0.22
N LEU A 343 13.92 20.71 0.31
CA LEU A 343 12.68 20.58 -0.44
C LEU A 343 11.64 21.64 -0.07
N PHE A 344 11.49 21.90 1.24
CA PHE A 344 10.46 22.78 1.79
C PHE A 344 10.94 24.24 1.93
N ASN A 345 12.19 24.53 1.61
CA ASN A 345 12.73 25.88 1.67
C ASN A 345 12.33 26.67 0.40
N ASP A 346 11.28 27.49 0.51
CA ASP A 346 10.63 28.26 -0.57
C ASP A 346 11.57 29.06 -1.50
N ASN A 347 12.79 29.36 -1.06
CA ASN A 347 13.80 30.02 -1.90
C ASN A 347 14.31 29.14 -3.06
N HIS A 348 14.23 27.81 -2.96
CA HIS A 348 14.72 26.91 -4.00
C HIS A 348 13.78 26.87 -5.22
N HIS A 349 12.47 26.72 -5.02
CA HIS A 349 11.50 26.72 -6.13
C HIS A 349 11.47 28.05 -6.90
N ARG A 350 11.55 29.18 -6.20
CA ARG A 350 11.59 30.52 -6.84
C ARG A 350 12.88 30.76 -7.62
N LYS A 351 14.04 30.48 -7.02
CA LYS A 351 15.34 30.64 -7.71
C LYS A 351 15.53 29.67 -8.87
N LEU A 352 14.87 28.51 -8.84
CA LEU A 352 14.95 27.52 -9.92
C LEU A 352 14.02 27.88 -11.09
N HIS A 353 12.85 28.47 -10.83
CA HIS A 353 12.02 29.10 -11.86
C HIS A 353 12.68 30.37 -12.42
N GLU A 354 13.29 31.20 -11.58
CA GLU A 354 14.10 32.35 -12.02
C GLU A 354 15.27 31.88 -12.88
N LYS A 355 16.04 30.86 -12.46
CA LYS A 355 17.14 30.29 -13.26
C LYS A 355 16.67 29.58 -14.53
N LEU A 356 15.51 28.93 -14.53
CA LEU A 356 14.95 28.31 -15.74
C LEU A 356 14.48 29.39 -16.72
N ASN A 357 13.88 30.47 -16.24
CA ASN A 357 13.50 31.61 -17.07
C ASN A 357 14.74 32.35 -17.59
N GLU A 358 15.77 32.55 -16.76
CA GLU A 358 17.07 33.08 -17.18
C GLU A 358 17.75 32.15 -18.18
N LEU A 359 17.72 30.83 -17.99
CA LEU A 359 18.31 29.86 -18.92
C LEU A 359 17.51 29.78 -20.22
N ILE A 360 16.18 29.87 -20.18
CA ILE A 360 15.33 29.93 -21.39
C ILE A 360 15.59 31.24 -22.13
N GLN A 361 15.68 32.37 -21.42
CA GLN A 361 16.06 33.64 -22.04
C GLN A 361 17.46 33.55 -22.63
N LYS A 362 18.41 32.99 -21.91
CA LYS A 362 19.79 32.82 -22.37
C LYS A 362 19.86 31.86 -23.56
N ILE A 363 19.09 30.78 -23.59
CA ILE A 363 18.97 29.87 -24.73
C ILE A 363 18.31 30.59 -25.91
N VAL A 364 17.26 31.39 -25.70
CA VAL A 364 16.61 32.17 -26.78
C VAL A 364 17.58 33.20 -27.34
N THR A 365 18.27 33.96 -26.48
CA THR A 365 19.28 34.95 -26.88
C THR A 365 20.51 34.29 -27.50
N GLU A 366 20.98 33.16 -26.98
CA GLU A 366 22.06 32.37 -27.58
C GLU A 366 21.62 31.75 -28.90
N THR A 367 20.35 31.35 -29.06
CA THR A 367 19.82 30.85 -30.34
C THR A 367 19.73 31.98 -31.38
N GLU A 368 19.40 33.20 -30.94
CA GLU A 368 19.42 34.42 -31.76
C GLU A 368 20.86 34.92 -32.07
N GLU A 369 21.83 34.65 -31.19
CA GLU A 369 23.24 35.00 -31.35
C GLU A 369 24.04 33.93 -32.12
N ILE A 370 23.64 32.65 -32.06
CA ILE A 370 24.18 31.54 -32.86
C ILE A 370 23.81 31.70 -34.34
N GLU A 371 22.70 32.38 -34.66
CA GLU A 371 22.44 32.89 -36.01
C GLU A 371 23.42 34.02 -36.42
N LYS A 372 24.29 34.51 -35.52
CA LYS A 372 25.04 35.75 -35.75
C LYS A 372 26.55 35.79 -35.52
N GLN A 373 27.22 34.88 -34.81
CA GLN A 373 28.68 34.58 -34.98
C GLN A 373 29.28 33.73 -33.86
N ALA A 374 30.30 32.95 -34.23
CA ALA A 374 31.15 32.16 -33.34
C ALA A 374 32.18 33.00 -32.58
N SER A 375 32.40 32.72 -31.28
CA SER A 375 33.72 32.38 -30.65
C SER A 375 33.74 32.56 -29.12
N GLU A 376 34.25 31.51 -28.45
CA GLU A 376 35.12 31.49 -27.25
C GLU A 376 34.58 31.57 -25.79
N GLU A 377 35.33 30.85 -24.94
CA GLU A 377 35.03 30.23 -23.63
C GLU A 377 35.05 31.19 -22.41
N LYS A 378 34.38 30.80 -21.30
CA LYS A 378 35.05 30.52 -20.00
C LYS A 378 34.13 30.00 -18.87
N VAL A 379 34.82 29.36 -17.92
CA VAL A 379 34.46 28.47 -16.81
C VAL A 379 33.83 29.18 -15.59
N GLU A 380 32.94 28.49 -14.85
CA GLU A 380 32.71 28.76 -13.41
C GLU A 380 32.36 27.49 -12.59
N LYS A 381 32.79 27.50 -11.30
CA LYS A 381 32.79 26.41 -10.31
C LYS A 381 31.40 25.97 -9.80
N PRO A 382 31.20 24.71 -9.37
CA PRO A 382 29.90 24.25 -8.89
C PRO A 382 29.64 24.65 -7.43
N THR A 383 28.51 25.32 -7.21
CA THR A 383 27.70 25.16 -6.00
C THR A 383 26.81 23.95 -6.25
N GLU A 384 26.88 22.93 -5.39
CA GLU A 384 25.98 21.76 -5.49
C GLU A 384 24.52 22.23 -5.37
N LYS A 385 23.85 22.25 -6.52
CA LYS A 385 22.40 22.45 -6.63
C LYS A 385 21.78 21.06 -6.65
N LEU A 386 20.63 20.88 -5.99
CA LEU A 386 19.80 19.70 -6.26
C LEU A 386 19.47 19.65 -7.75
N GLU A 387 19.89 18.57 -8.41
CA GLU A 387 19.65 18.36 -9.83
C GLU A 387 18.17 18.03 -10.03
N LYS A 388 17.50 18.74 -10.95
CA LYS A 388 16.04 18.68 -11.12
C LYS A 388 15.70 17.79 -12.31
N HIS A 389 14.83 16.80 -12.09
CA HIS A 389 14.34 15.90 -13.12
C HIS A 389 12.80 15.91 -13.18
N GLU A 390 12.21 15.57 -14.33
CA GLU A 390 10.75 15.43 -14.45
C GLU A 390 10.28 14.15 -13.73
N SER A 391 9.17 14.22 -12.99
CA SER A 391 8.69 13.05 -12.26
C SER A 391 8.19 11.94 -13.18
N VAL A 392 8.86 10.79 -13.12
CA VAL A 392 8.40 9.55 -13.74
C VAL A 392 7.16 9.01 -13.02
N PHE A 393 7.01 9.30 -11.71
CA PHE A 393 5.88 8.85 -10.89
C PHE A 393 4.57 9.56 -11.22
N ASN A 394 4.62 10.74 -11.87
CA ASN A 394 3.42 11.40 -12.39
C ASN A 394 2.63 10.53 -13.39
N LYS A 395 3.32 9.63 -14.12
CA LYS A 395 2.70 8.70 -15.07
C LYS A 395 1.88 7.59 -14.41
N LEU A 396 1.91 7.52 -13.07
CA LEU A 396 1.30 6.46 -12.26
C LEU A 396 0.04 6.93 -11.55
N LYS A 397 -0.42 8.15 -11.85
CA LYS A 397 -1.79 8.61 -11.56
C LYS A 397 -2.81 7.66 -12.20
N PRO A 398 -4.05 7.59 -11.67
CA PRO A 398 -5.13 6.89 -12.33
C PRO A 398 -5.22 7.32 -13.79
N ALA A 399 -5.10 6.36 -14.71
CA ALA A 399 -5.04 6.63 -16.14
C ALA A 399 -6.39 6.34 -16.81
N SER A 400 -6.78 7.18 -17.77
CA SER A 400 -7.97 6.98 -18.62
C SER A 400 -7.91 5.70 -19.45
N THR A 401 -6.72 5.13 -19.64
CA THR A 401 -6.52 3.81 -20.26
C THR A 401 -6.99 2.64 -19.40
N ARG A 402 -7.29 2.90 -18.12
CA ARG A 402 -7.67 1.89 -17.13
C ARG A 402 -8.98 2.21 -16.42
N TYR A 403 -9.37 3.48 -16.36
CA TYR A 403 -10.56 3.94 -15.65
C TYR A 403 -11.38 4.89 -16.51
N SER A 404 -12.69 4.90 -16.26
CA SER A 404 -13.57 5.99 -16.70
C SER A 404 -13.85 6.91 -15.51
N PHE A 405 -13.66 8.22 -15.64
CA PHE A 405 -13.85 9.18 -14.55
C PHE A 405 -15.28 9.69 -14.48
N ALA A 406 -15.85 9.76 -13.27
CA ALA A 406 -17.25 10.11 -13.07
C ALA A 406 -17.60 11.57 -13.43
N LYS A 407 -16.62 12.49 -13.41
CA LYS A 407 -16.84 13.93 -13.67
C LYS A 407 -16.66 14.36 -15.12
N GLU A 408 -16.10 13.51 -15.99
CA GLU A 408 -15.80 13.89 -17.38
C GLU A 408 -16.93 13.55 -18.36
N GLU A 409 -17.95 12.78 -17.95
CA GLU A 409 -19.03 12.31 -18.83
C GLU A 409 -20.44 12.35 -18.20
N LEU A 410 -20.65 13.16 -17.13
CA LEU A 410 -21.97 13.49 -16.58
C LEU A 410 -22.38 14.93 -16.92
#